data_AF-A0A5C5TR81-F1
#
_entry.id   AF-A0A5C5TR81-F1
#
_cell.length_a   1.000
_cell.length_b   1.000
_cell.length_c   1.000
_cell.angle_alpha   90.00
_cell.angle_beta   90.00
_cell.angle_gamma   90.00
#
_symmetry.space_group_name_H-M   'P 1'
#
loop_
_entity.id
_entity.type
_entity.pdbx_description
1 polymer ?
#
loop_
_entity_poly.entity_id
_entity_poly.type
_entity_poly.pdbx_seq_one_letter_code
_entity_poly.pdbx_strand_id
1 'polypeptide(L)'
;DFMLTGRPSVSFAYDLAHYAGTERGLFYDLEHVFPGPVCRDFAALCTVLERFGDGRLEPPADLDLRRRTFFDHLDDGSAWRVVGRVRALALEGATPMVRC
;
A
#
# COMPACT_ATOMS: atom_id res chain seq x y z
N ASP A 1 -1.97 -1.44 3.09
CA ASP A 1 -1.73 -2.71 3.83
C ASP A 1 -2.14 -3.97 3.10
N PHE A 2 -3.40 -4.12 2.67
CA PHE A 2 -3.87 -5.38 2.04
C PHE A 2 -3.01 -5.86 0.86
N MET A 3 -2.40 -4.94 0.11
CA MET A 3 -1.44 -5.20 -0.96
C MET A 3 -0.26 -6.11 -0.54
N LEU A 4 0.15 -6.09 0.73
CA LEU A 4 1.21 -6.95 1.25
C LEU A 4 0.83 -8.44 1.18
N THR A 5 -0.46 -8.78 1.21
CA THR A 5 -0.92 -10.17 1.11
C THR A 5 -0.74 -10.76 -0.28
N GLY A 6 -0.62 -9.92 -1.31
CA GLY A 6 -0.57 -10.35 -2.72
C GLY A 6 -1.86 -10.92 -3.26
N ARG A 7 -2.95 -10.80 -2.49
CA ARG A 7 -4.26 -11.23 -2.93
C ARG A 7 -4.82 -10.23 -3.95
N PRO A 8 -5.60 -10.70 -4.94
CA PRO A 8 -6.27 -9.81 -5.87
C PRO A 8 -7.18 -8.82 -5.13
N SER A 9 -7.24 -7.59 -5.64
CA SER A 9 -8.07 -6.51 -5.09
C SER A 9 -8.78 -5.78 -6.22
N VAL A 10 -9.96 -5.25 -5.94
CA VAL A 10 -10.78 -4.49 -6.89
C VAL A 10 -11.23 -3.21 -6.20
N SER A 11 -11.07 -2.07 -6.89
CA SER A 11 -11.55 -0.77 -6.41
C SER A 11 -12.82 -0.39 -7.17
N PHE A 12 -13.82 0.12 -6.47
CA PHE A 12 -14.98 0.76 -7.06
C PHE A 12 -14.96 2.25 -6.73
N ALA A 13 -14.51 3.05 -7.69
CA ALA A 13 -14.30 4.50 -7.57
C ALA A 13 -15.22 5.24 -8.56
N TYR A 14 -16.53 5.23 -8.27
CA TYR A 14 -17.57 5.74 -9.15
C TYR A 14 -17.48 7.26 -9.43
N ASP A 15 -16.92 8.02 -8.49
CA ASP A 15 -16.75 9.46 -8.54
C ASP A 15 -15.27 9.89 -8.69
N LEU A 16 -14.38 8.97 -9.12
CA LEU A 16 -12.94 9.20 -9.17
C LEU A 16 -12.55 10.54 -9.84
N ALA A 17 -13.19 10.87 -10.96
CA ALA A 17 -12.93 12.10 -11.69
C ALA A 17 -13.29 13.36 -10.88
N HIS A 18 -14.43 13.33 -10.18
CA HIS A 18 -14.86 14.44 -9.33
C HIS A 18 -13.97 14.57 -8.09
N TYR A 19 -13.68 13.44 -7.44
CA TYR A 19 -12.84 13.38 -6.24
C TYR A 19 -11.42 13.87 -6.51
N ALA A 20 -10.81 13.42 -7.62
CA ALA A 20 -9.44 13.78 -8.00
C ALA A 20 -9.32 15.21 -8.54
N GLY A 21 -10.34 15.73 -9.23
CA GLY A 21 -10.27 17.02 -9.91
C GLY A 21 -10.81 18.22 -9.12
N THR A 22 -11.76 18.01 -8.20
CA THR A 22 -12.55 19.12 -7.63
C THR A 22 -12.55 19.17 -6.10
N GLU A 23 -12.47 18.04 -5.41
CA GLU A 23 -12.62 18.02 -3.95
C GLU A 23 -11.29 18.14 -3.21
N ARG A 24 -10.52 17.05 -3.18
CA ARG A 24 -9.34 16.90 -2.32
C ARG A 24 -8.06 16.65 -3.10
N GLY A 25 -8.21 16.21 -4.34
CA GLY A 25 -7.10 15.66 -5.12
C GLY A 25 -6.63 14.31 -4.57
N LEU A 26 -5.71 13.70 -5.30
CA LEU A 26 -5.05 12.48 -4.87
C LEU A 26 -3.55 12.74 -4.77
N PHE A 27 -2.92 12.24 -3.70
CA PHE A 27 -1.45 12.24 -3.60
C PHE A 27 -0.80 11.37 -4.68
N TYR A 28 -1.52 10.34 -5.14
CA TYR A 28 -1.07 9.40 -6.15
C TYR A 28 -2.20 9.14 -7.14
N ASP A 29 -1.87 8.95 -8.41
CA ASP A 29 -2.85 8.48 -9.38
C ASP A 29 -3.26 7.04 -9.04
N LEU A 30 -4.54 6.86 -8.67
CA LEU A 30 -5.11 5.60 -8.24
C LEU A 30 -4.93 4.49 -9.29
N GLU A 31 -5.03 4.82 -10.58
CA GLU A 31 -4.85 3.86 -11.69
C GLU A 31 -3.42 3.30 -11.71
N HIS A 32 -2.44 4.10 -11.31
CA HIS A 32 -1.04 3.73 -11.32
C HIS A 32 -0.59 2.97 -10.06
N VAL A 33 -1.26 3.20 -8.93
CA VAL A 33 -0.79 2.66 -7.64
C VAL A 33 -1.66 1.56 -7.05
N PHE A 34 -2.92 1.46 -7.43
CA PHE A 34 -3.83 0.45 -6.89
C PHE A 34 -3.48 -0.96 -7.43
N PRO A 35 -3.43 -2.02 -6.61
CA PRO A 35 -2.93 -3.34 -7.04
C PRO A 35 -4.01 -4.19 -7.74
N GLY A 36 -4.80 -3.58 -8.62
CA GLY A 36 -5.86 -4.26 -9.36
C GLY A 36 -6.75 -3.31 -10.16
N PRO A 37 -7.89 -3.79 -10.68
CA PRO A 37 -8.80 -2.97 -11.48
C PRO A 37 -9.45 -1.85 -10.66
N VAL A 38 -9.54 -0.67 -11.27
CA VAL A 38 -10.30 0.48 -10.76
C VAL A 38 -11.55 0.66 -11.60
N CYS A 39 -12.70 0.27 -11.06
CA CYS A 39 -13.99 0.33 -11.74
C CYS A 39 -14.70 1.65 -11.43
N ARG A 40 -15.22 2.33 -12.46
CA ARG A 40 -15.94 3.61 -12.32
C ARG A 40 -17.45 3.47 -12.44
N ASP A 41 -17.91 2.30 -12.86
CA ASP A 41 -19.33 1.99 -13.00
C ASP A 41 -19.60 0.54 -12.58
N PHE A 42 -20.88 0.26 -12.37
CA PHE A 42 -21.34 -1.03 -11.86
C PHE A 42 -21.15 -2.16 -12.87
N ALA A 43 -21.26 -1.88 -14.17
CA ALA A 43 -21.10 -2.89 -15.22
C ALA A 43 -19.64 -3.39 -15.27
N ALA A 44 -18.67 -2.47 -15.19
CA ALA A 44 -17.26 -2.80 -15.08
C ALA A 44 -16.97 -3.58 -13.79
N LEU A 45 -17.55 -3.17 -12.66
CA LEU A 45 -17.39 -3.87 -11.39
C LEU A 45 -17.92 -5.31 -11.46
N CYS A 46 -19.14 -5.53 -11.96
CA CYS A 46 -19.71 -6.87 -12.12
C CYS A 46 -18.82 -7.77 -12.98
N THR A 47 -18.34 -7.27 -14.11
CA THR A 47 -17.45 -8.00 -15.01
C THR A 47 -16.17 -8.45 -14.29
N VAL A 48 -15.59 -7.58 -13.46
CA VAL A 48 -14.39 -7.91 -12.67
C VAL A 48 -14.71 -8.90 -11.55
N LEU A 49 -15.85 -8.76 -10.88
CA LEU A 49 -16.27 -9.67 -9.81
C LEU A 49 -16.56 -11.08 -10.32
N GLU A 50 -17.13 -11.23 -11.52
CA GLU A 50 -17.28 -12.54 -12.18
C GLU A 50 -15.91 -13.21 -12.39
N ARG A 51 -14.94 -12.47 -12.92
CA ARG A 51 -13.56 -12.98 -13.07
C ARG A 51 -12.91 -13.32 -11.73
N PHE A 52 -13.18 -12.53 -10.69
CA PHE A 52 -12.70 -12.80 -9.33
C PHE A 52 -13.30 -14.09 -8.77
N GLY A 53 -14.61 -14.27 -8.90
CA GLY A 53 -15.33 -15.47 -8.45
C GLY A 53 -14.84 -16.75 -9.13
N ASP A 54 -14.46 -16.64 -10.41
CA ASP A 54 -13.89 -17.75 -11.18
C ASP A 54 -12.40 -17.98 -10.94
N GLY A 55 -11.75 -17.19 -10.07
CA GLY A 55 -10.30 -17.27 -9.82
C GLY A 55 -9.43 -16.83 -11.01
N ARG A 56 -9.99 -16.03 -11.93
CA ARG A 56 -9.32 -15.54 -13.15
C ARG A 56 -8.82 -14.09 -13.03
N LEU A 57 -8.84 -13.54 -11.81
CA LEU A 57 -8.30 -12.22 -11.52
C LEU A 57 -6.89 -12.37 -10.98
N GLU A 58 -5.93 -12.26 -11.88
CA GLU A 58 -4.51 -12.22 -11.52
C GLU A 58 -4.12 -10.83 -11.01
N PRO A 59 -3.19 -10.75 -10.03
CA PRO A 59 -2.56 -9.49 -9.69
C PRO A 59 -1.82 -8.88 -10.89
N PRO A 60 -1.65 -7.55 -10.94
CA PRO A 60 -0.95 -6.92 -12.05
C PRO A 60 0.53 -7.29 -12.03
N ALA A 61 1.15 -7.38 -13.21
CA ALA A 61 2.55 -7.80 -13.35
C ALA A 61 3.55 -6.85 -12.64
N ASP A 62 3.15 -5.61 -12.40
CA ASP A 62 3.92 -4.58 -11.70
C ASP A 62 3.60 -4.48 -10.19
N LEU A 63 2.90 -5.47 -9.60
CA LEU A 63 2.49 -5.46 -8.20
C LEU A 63 3.66 -5.16 -7.24
N ASP A 64 4.82 -5.74 -7.48
CA ASP A 64 5.99 -5.54 -6.63
C ASP A 64 6.56 -4.12 -6.73
N LEU A 65 6.45 -3.47 -7.89
CA LEU A 65 6.79 -2.06 -8.04
C LEU A 65 5.81 -1.19 -7.24
N ARG A 66 4.49 -1.45 -7.37
CA ARG A 66 3.45 -0.72 -6.63
C ARG A 66 3.63 -0.87 -5.12
N ARG A 67 4.01 -2.07 -4.64
CA ARG A 67 4.32 -2.30 -3.21
C ARG A 67 5.48 -1.45 -2.73
N ARG A 68 6.58 -1.41 -3.50
CA ARG A 68 7.77 -0.63 -3.14
C ARG A 68 7.52 0.89 -3.17
N THR A 69 6.46 1.35 -3.83
CA THR A 69 6.01 2.75 -3.72
C THR A 69 5.52 3.11 -2.31
N PHE A 70 4.98 2.15 -1.55
CA PHE A 70 4.36 2.40 -0.25
C PHE A 70 5.08 1.76 0.94
N PHE A 71 5.91 0.73 0.69
CA PHE A 71 6.53 -0.06 1.74
C PHE A 71 8.04 -0.15 1.54
N ASP A 72 8.80 0.43 2.47
CA ASP A 72 10.26 0.26 2.56
C ASP A 72 10.65 -1.17 2.99
N HIS A 73 9.74 -1.83 3.72
CA HIS A 73 9.92 -3.18 4.25
C HIS A 73 8.70 -4.05 3.92
N LEU A 74 8.96 -5.22 3.34
CA LEU A 74 7.95 -6.25 3.05
C LEU A 74 7.99 -7.42 4.05
N ASP A 75 8.64 -7.20 5.19
CA ASP A 75 8.75 -8.17 6.29
C ASP A 75 7.81 -7.81 7.46
N ASP A 76 7.75 -8.67 8.48
CA ASP A 76 7.01 -8.46 9.73
C ASP A 76 7.88 -7.87 10.86
N GLY A 77 9.09 -7.39 10.53
CA GLY A 77 10.13 -6.98 11.48
C GLY A 77 10.00 -5.54 12.00
N SER A 78 8.92 -4.83 11.70
CA SER A 78 8.78 -3.40 12.03
C SER A 78 8.89 -3.13 13.53
N ALA A 79 8.22 -3.93 14.37
CA ALA A 79 8.32 -3.81 15.82
C ALA A 79 9.75 -4.09 16.32
N TRP A 80 10.41 -5.10 15.76
CA TRP A 80 11.79 -5.44 16.10
C TRP A 80 12.77 -4.32 15.80
N ARG A 81 12.63 -3.66 14.64
CA ARG A 81 13.45 -2.49 14.27
C ARG A 81 13.27 -1.34 15.26
N VAL A 82 12.04 -1.04 15.66
CA VAL A 82 11.76 0.02 16.63
C VAL A 82 12.36 -0.31 18.00
N VAL A 83 12.11 -1.52 18.52
CA VAL A 83 12.66 -1.96 19.82
C VAL A 83 14.20 -1.93 19.78
N GLY A 84 14.80 -2.43 18.71
CA GLY A 84 16.25 -2.38 18.50
C GLY A 84 16.79 -0.95 18.55
N ARG A 85 16.15 -0.02 17.84
CA ARG A 85 16.58 1.38 17.81
C ARG A 85 16.42 2.10 19.15
N VAL A 86 15.32 1.88 19.84
CA VAL A 86 15.07 2.47 21.17
C VAL A 86 16.12 1.98 22.17
N ARG A 87 16.45 0.68 22.17
CA ARG A 87 17.49 0.11 23.04
C ARG A 87 18.87 0.70 22.73
N ALA A 88 19.23 0.83 21.46
CA ALA A 88 20.50 1.43 21.06
C ALA A 88 20.64 2.88 21.55
N LEU A 89 19.60 3.70 21.35
CA LEU A 89 19.57 5.10 21.80
C LEU A 89 19.64 5.23 23.33
N ALA A 90 18.97 4.35 24.07
CA ALA A 90 19.02 4.35 25.53
C ALA A 90 20.43 4.03 26.06
N LEU A 91 21.16 3.13 25.38
CA LEU A 91 22.53 2.77 25.73
C LEU A 91 23.54 3.86 25.32
N GLU A 92 23.35 4.49 24.16
CA GLU A 92 24.15 5.64 23.70
C GLU A 92 24.00 6.84 24.66
N GLY A 93 22.76 7.16 25.07
CA GLY A 93 22.47 8.21 26.05
C GLY A 93 22.94 7.91 27.48
N ALA A 94 23.24 6.65 27.80
CA ALA A 94 23.79 6.21 29.08
C ALA A 94 25.33 6.28 29.14
N THR A 95 26.01 6.58 28.03
CA THR A 95 27.47 6.80 28.04
C THR A 95 27.74 8.18 28.63
N PRO A 96 28.39 8.31 29.80
CA PRO A 96 28.60 9.61 30.41
C PRO A 96 29.48 10.46 29.49
N MET A 97 29.04 11.68 29.19
CA MET A 97 29.93 12.69 28.62
C MET A 97 31.09 12.92 29.59
N VAL A 98 32.23 12.29 29.33
CA VAL A 98 33.50 12.69 29.95
C VAL A 98 33.82 14.06 29.36
N ARG A 99 33.49 15.11 30.11
CA ARG A 99 33.98 16.46 29.83
C ARG A 99 35.43 16.53 30.34
N CYS A 100 36.38 16.68 29.42
CA CYS A 100 37.69 17.29 29.71
C CYS A 100 37.54 18.80 29.81
#